data_AF-A0A524EQ07-F1
#
_entry.id   AF-A0A524EQ07-F1
#
_cell.length_a   1.000
_cell.length_b   1.000
_cell.length_c   1.000
_cell.angle_alpha   90.00
_cell.angle_beta   90.00
_cell.angle_gamma   90.00
#
_symmetry.space_group_name_H-M   'P 1'
#
loop_
_entity.id
_entity.type
_entity.pdbx_description
1 polymer ?
#
loop_
_entity_poly.entity_id
_entity_poly.type
_entity_poly.pdbx_seq_one_letter_code
_entity_poly.pdbx_strand_id
1 'polypeptide(L)'
;MSKYIKLNNKLFLLVGLTWISVISPYWPDAISIITILLFNFQIDESLYFFLAMAFIPVVHIAWIWALKDLIFKVKGKYLLIFFSAEAILYEVLFLYFLFTDSSLIGTRVAPFDVDWSYFVITYLMFSSLLLRLQAFCLPMNLLEQKIMPLNLRAISF
;
A
#
# COMPACT_ATOMS: atom_id res chain seq x y z
N MET A 1 -19.42 16.44 18.41
CA MET A 1 -18.60 15.21 18.39
C MET A 1 -19.37 13.94 18.00
N SER A 2 -20.67 13.75 18.32
CA SER A 2 -21.38 12.49 17.98
C SER A 2 -21.64 12.26 16.48
N LYS A 3 -21.60 13.30 15.64
CA LYS A 3 -21.84 13.19 14.19
C LYS A 3 -20.69 12.52 13.42
N TYR A 4 -19.46 12.57 13.96
CA TYR A 4 -18.28 11.91 13.37
C TYR A 4 -18.20 10.42 13.70
N ILE A 5 -18.73 10.00 14.85
CA ILE A 5 -18.71 8.59 15.30
C ILE A 5 -19.69 7.74 14.48
N LYS A 6 -20.75 8.34 13.92
CA LYS A 6 -21.74 7.65 13.07
C LYS A 6 -21.38 7.56 11.59
N LEU A 7 -20.34 8.25 11.10
CA LEU A 7 -19.86 8.13 9.72
C LEU A 7 -18.81 7.03 9.61
N ASN A 8 -19.24 5.84 9.18
CA ASN A 8 -18.46 4.76 8.57
C ASN A 8 -16.96 4.69 8.96
N ASN A 9 -16.70 4.52 10.26
CA ASN A 9 -15.40 4.55 10.94
C ASN A 9 -14.31 3.66 10.31
N LYS A 10 -14.72 2.61 9.58
CA LYS A 10 -13.83 1.68 8.88
C LYS A 10 -12.96 2.36 7.82
N LEU A 11 -13.49 3.35 7.11
CA LEU A 11 -12.75 4.05 6.06
C LEU A 11 -11.54 4.79 6.64
N PHE A 12 -11.75 5.59 7.69
CA PHE A 12 -10.67 6.35 8.34
C PHE A 12 -9.64 5.43 8.98
N LEU A 13 -10.07 4.31 9.57
CA LEU A 13 -9.14 3.29 10.09
C LEU A 13 -8.29 2.66 8.99
N LEU A 14 -8.89 2.29 7.84
CA LEU A 14 -8.15 1.70 6.71
C LEU A 14 -7.17 2.69 6.09
N VAL A 15 -7.57 3.95 5.94
CA VAL A 15 -6.69 5.02 5.45
C VAL A 15 -5.54 5.24 6.43
N GLY A 16 -5.80 5.33 7.74
CA GLY A 16 -4.75 5.49 8.75
C GLY A 16 -3.78 4.32 8.79
N LEU A 17 -4.30 3.09 8.78
CA LEU A 17 -3.48 1.88 8.71
C LEU A 17 -2.61 1.85 7.45
N THR A 18 -3.19 2.21 6.30
CA THR A 18 -2.45 2.32 5.04
C THR A 18 -1.26 3.27 5.18
N TRP A 19 -1.47 4.47 5.73
CA TRP A 19 -0.37 5.45 5.87
C TRP A 19 0.72 4.98 6.82
N ILE A 20 0.38 4.28 7.91
CA ILE A 20 1.37 3.68 8.80
C ILE A 20 2.19 2.62 8.05
N SER A 21 1.51 1.75 7.30
CA SER A 21 2.18 0.68 6.57
C SER A 21 2.93 1.15 5.33
N VAL A 22 2.60 2.30 4.74
CA VAL A 22 3.41 2.92 3.67
C VAL A 22 4.82 3.29 4.15
N ILE A 23 4.98 3.56 5.45
CA ILE A 23 6.28 3.86 6.06
C ILE A 23 7.04 2.58 6.44
N SER A 24 6.42 1.39 6.33
CA SER A 24 7.03 0.11 6.69
C SER A 24 8.39 -0.21 6.05
N PRO A 25 8.73 0.25 4.83
CA PRO A 25 10.06 0.03 4.26
C PRO A 25 11.21 0.60 5.11
N TYR A 26 10.93 1.58 5.99
CA TYR A 26 11.91 2.19 6.89
C TYR A 26 11.95 1.55 8.28
N TRP A 27 11.02 0.65 8.60
CA TRP A 27 11.05 -0.11 9.85
C TRP A 27 12.33 -0.94 10.05
N PRO A 28 12.88 -1.67 9.06
CA PRO A 28 14.12 -2.41 9.24
C PRO A 28 15.32 -1.51 9.56
N ASP A 29 15.38 -0.29 9.03
CA ASP A 29 16.42 0.68 9.38
C ASP A 29 16.29 1.10 10.84
N ALA A 30 15.09 1.52 11.26
CA ALA A 30 14.83 1.93 12.63
C ALA A 30 15.14 0.80 13.63
N ILE A 31 14.72 -0.43 13.31
CA ILE A 31 14.99 -1.61 14.11
C ILE A 31 16.50 -1.90 14.14
N SER A 32 17.18 -1.86 12.99
CA SER A 32 18.63 -2.08 12.90
C SER A 32 19.41 -1.07 13.74
N ILE A 33 19.02 0.21 13.70
CA ILE A 33 19.64 1.26 14.52
C ILE A 33 19.50 0.90 16.01
N ILE A 34 18.29 0.55 16.45
CA ILE A 34 18.02 0.22 17.84
C ILE A 34 18.79 -1.04 18.27
N THR A 35 18.82 -2.09 17.45
CA THR A 35 19.49 -3.35 17.81
C THR A 35 21.00 -3.20 17.86
N ILE A 36 21.59 -2.43 16.94
CA ILE A 36 23.03 -2.17 16.93
C ILE A 36 23.41 -1.31 18.13
N LEU A 37 22.66 -0.23 18.43
CA LEU A 37 23.00 0.67 19.53
C LEU A 37 22.85 0.03 20.92
N LEU A 38 21.80 -0.76 21.13
CA LEU A 38 21.48 -1.30 22.45
C LEU A 38 22.11 -2.68 22.72
N PHE A 39 22.28 -3.49 21.67
CA PHE A 39 22.68 -4.90 21.81
C PHE A 39 23.93 -5.26 21.00
N ASN A 40 24.50 -4.31 20.24
CA ASN A 40 25.59 -4.56 19.29
C ASN A 40 25.26 -5.72 18.33
N PHE A 41 23.98 -5.80 17.94
CA PHE A 41 23.43 -6.88 17.13
C PHE A 41 22.90 -6.34 15.80
N GLN A 42 23.36 -6.94 14.71
CA GLN A 42 22.86 -6.66 13.37
C GLN A 42 21.79 -7.69 13.03
N ILE A 43 20.59 -7.22 12.66
CA ILE A 43 19.53 -8.11 12.19
C ILE A 43 19.97 -8.84 10.92
N ASP A 44 19.57 -10.10 10.81
CA ASP A 44 19.86 -10.89 9.62
C ASP A 44 19.18 -10.30 8.37
N GLU A 45 19.73 -10.61 7.20
CA GLU A 45 19.29 -10.04 5.92
C GLU A 45 17.87 -10.49 5.54
N SER A 46 17.49 -11.72 5.86
CA SER A 46 16.15 -12.24 5.57
C SER A 46 15.09 -11.51 6.40
N LEU A 47 15.34 -11.32 7.69
CA LEU A 47 14.50 -10.55 8.60
C LEU A 47 14.42 -9.08 8.17
N TYR A 48 15.54 -8.51 7.72
CA TYR A 48 15.57 -7.16 7.16
C TYR A 48 14.61 -7.05 5.96
N PHE A 49 14.72 -7.96 4.98
CA PHE A 49 13.85 -7.95 3.79
C PHE A 49 12.39 -8.23 4.14
N PHE A 50 12.12 -9.14 5.07
CA PHE A 50 10.78 -9.40 5.57
C PHE A 50 10.14 -8.13 6.14
N LEU A 51 10.86 -7.43 7.03
CA LEU A 51 10.38 -6.18 7.62
C LEU A 51 10.17 -5.08 6.58
N ALA A 52 11.03 -5.01 5.55
CA ALA A 52 10.95 -4.01 4.50
C ALA A 52 9.74 -4.20 3.56
N MET A 53 9.43 -5.46 3.21
CA MET A 53 8.60 -5.76 2.04
C MET A 53 7.31 -6.53 2.36
N ALA A 54 7.25 -7.30 3.45
CA ALA A 54 6.14 -8.21 3.72
C ALA A 54 4.78 -7.49 3.86
N PHE A 55 4.76 -6.25 4.31
CA PHE A 55 3.52 -5.50 4.52
C PHE A 55 3.01 -4.77 3.28
N ILE A 56 3.83 -4.66 2.22
CA ILE A 56 3.47 -3.90 1.01
C ILE A 56 2.18 -4.42 0.33
N PRO A 57 1.96 -5.74 0.18
CA PRO A 57 0.72 -6.28 -0.38
C PRO A 57 -0.51 -5.92 0.45
N VAL A 58 -0.38 -6.02 1.77
CA VAL A 58 -1.45 -5.69 2.72
C VAL A 58 -1.84 -4.21 2.59
N VAL A 59 -0.84 -3.33 2.42
CA VAL A 59 -1.06 -1.89 2.18
C VAL A 59 -1.87 -1.66 0.91
N HIS A 60 -1.47 -2.30 -0.20
CA HIS A 60 -2.15 -2.13 -1.49
C HIS A 60 -3.61 -2.58 -1.42
N ILE A 61 -3.87 -3.74 -0.81
CA ILE A 61 -5.23 -4.25 -0.65
C ILE A 61 -6.05 -3.31 0.23
N ALA A 62 -5.50 -2.88 1.38
CA ALA A 62 -6.19 -1.97 2.30
C ALA A 62 -6.53 -0.62 1.64
N TRP A 63 -5.60 -0.06 0.89
CA TRP A 63 -5.79 1.19 0.15
C TRP A 63 -6.94 1.08 -0.84
N ILE A 64 -6.98 0.01 -1.61
CA ILE A 64 -7.99 -0.17 -2.65
C ILE A 64 -9.34 -0.47 -2.05
N TRP A 65 -9.37 -1.20 -0.93
CA TRP A 65 -10.59 -1.39 -0.17
C TRP A 65 -11.16 -0.06 0.32
N ALA A 66 -10.31 0.85 0.82
CA ALA A 66 -10.71 2.19 1.21
C ALA A 66 -11.21 3.02 0.02
N LEU A 67 -10.52 2.93 -1.13
CA LEU A 67 -10.86 3.70 -2.32
C LEU A 67 -12.09 3.18 -3.08
N LYS A 68 -12.40 1.88 -3.04
CA LYS A 68 -13.52 1.32 -3.81
C LYS A 68 -14.84 2.01 -3.45
N ASP A 69 -15.04 2.27 -2.15
CA ASP A 69 -16.27 2.85 -1.60
C ASP A 69 -16.37 4.35 -1.92
N LEU A 70 -15.23 5.01 -2.16
CA LEU A 70 -15.13 6.43 -2.52
C LEU A 70 -15.27 6.66 -4.02
N ILE A 71 -14.58 5.88 -4.85
CA ILE A 71 -14.38 6.19 -6.28
C ILE A 71 -15.33 5.39 -7.19
N PHE A 72 -15.61 4.13 -6.88
CA PHE A 72 -16.14 3.18 -7.86
C PHE A 72 -17.34 2.37 -7.33
N LYS A 73 -18.46 3.05 -7.05
CA LYS A 73 -19.72 2.40 -6.62
C LYS A 73 -20.20 1.27 -7.55
N VAL A 74 -19.85 1.30 -8.85
CA VAL A 74 -20.34 0.33 -9.86
C VAL A 74 -19.22 -0.57 -10.43
N LYS A 75 -17.98 -0.09 -10.55
CA LYS A 75 -16.85 -0.86 -11.14
C LYS A 75 -15.78 -1.31 -10.14
N GLY A 76 -15.95 -1.00 -8.85
CA GLY A 76 -14.91 -1.23 -7.82
C GLY A 76 -14.54 -2.70 -7.60
N LYS A 77 -15.45 -3.64 -7.90
CA LYS A 77 -15.20 -5.08 -7.74
C LYS A 77 -14.07 -5.59 -8.65
N TYR A 78 -14.04 -5.17 -9.93
CA TYR A 78 -13.04 -5.66 -10.88
C TYR A 78 -11.66 -5.12 -10.58
N LEU A 79 -11.56 -3.83 -10.20
CA LEU A 79 -10.32 -3.23 -9.74
C LEU A 79 -9.81 -3.95 -8.49
N LEU A 80 -10.66 -4.14 -7.50
CA LEU A 80 -10.28 -4.84 -6.27
C LEU A 80 -9.74 -6.25 -6.56
N ILE A 81 -10.38 -7.01 -7.47
CA ILE A 81 -9.88 -8.33 -7.87
C ILE A 81 -8.51 -8.23 -8.55
N PHE A 82 -8.35 -7.32 -9.53
CA PHE A 82 -7.10 -7.15 -10.27
C PHE A 82 -5.93 -6.84 -9.33
N PHE A 83 -6.11 -5.90 -8.41
CA PHE A 83 -5.06 -5.52 -7.48
C PHE A 83 -4.83 -6.53 -6.36
N SER A 84 -5.88 -7.23 -5.91
CA SER A 84 -5.69 -8.32 -4.96
C SER A 84 -4.88 -9.44 -5.60
N ALA A 85 -5.13 -9.75 -6.88
CA ALA A 85 -4.36 -10.76 -7.62
C ALA A 85 -2.88 -10.33 -7.78
N GLU A 86 -2.63 -9.06 -8.10
CA GLU A 86 -1.28 -8.50 -8.19
C GLU A 86 -0.53 -8.56 -6.86
N ALA A 87 -1.18 -8.14 -5.77
CA ALA A 87 -0.61 -8.16 -4.42
C ALA A 87 -0.30 -9.59 -3.95
N ILE A 88 -1.22 -10.53 -4.16
CA ILE A 88 -1.04 -11.95 -3.84
C ILE A 88 0.08 -12.56 -4.68
N LEU A 89 0.14 -12.26 -5.98
CA LEU A 89 1.20 -12.76 -6.85
C LEU A 89 2.57 -12.31 -6.36
N TYR A 90 2.71 -11.03 -6.03
CA TYR A 90 3.95 -10.53 -5.44
C TYR A 90 4.26 -11.19 -4.10
N GLU A 91 3.28 -11.30 -3.20
CA GLU A 91 3.49 -11.89 -1.86
C GLU A 91 3.98 -13.34 -1.96
N VAL A 92 3.39 -14.14 -2.86
CA VAL A 92 3.81 -15.53 -3.10
C VAL A 92 5.24 -15.57 -3.63
N LEU A 93 5.57 -14.74 -4.62
CA LEU A 93 6.92 -14.70 -5.20
C LEU A 93 7.96 -14.19 -4.19
N PHE A 94 7.62 -13.15 -3.43
CA PHE A 94 8.45 -12.59 -2.38
C PHE A 94 8.75 -13.61 -1.29
N LEU A 95 7.71 -14.27 -0.75
CA LEU A 95 7.90 -15.30 0.28
C LEU A 95 8.69 -16.49 -0.26
N TYR A 96 8.44 -16.90 -1.51
CA TYR A 96 9.23 -17.95 -2.15
C TYR A 96 10.72 -17.56 -2.19
N PHE A 97 11.06 -16.39 -2.73
CA PHE A 97 12.46 -15.92 -2.77
C PHE A 97 13.05 -15.74 -1.38
N LEU A 98 12.28 -15.24 -0.42
CA LEU A 98 12.74 -15.04 0.95
C LEU A 98 13.23 -16.34 1.61
N PHE A 99 12.56 -17.46 1.34
CA PHE A 99 12.91 -18.76 1.93
C PHE A 99 13.84 -19.61 1.06
N THR A 100 13.96 -19.34 -0.23
CA THR A 100 14.86 -20.11 -1.13
C THR A 100 16.18 -19.41 -1.41
N ASP A 101 16.14 -18.13 -1.76
CA ASP A 101 17.32 -17.34 -2.15
C ASP A 101 17.01 -15.84 -2.06
N SER A 102 17.43 -15.23 -0.94
CA SER A 102 17.17 -13.81 -0.67
C SER A 102 17.91 -12.86 -1.62
N SER A 103 18.93 -13.33 -2.35
CA SER A 103 19.66 -12.50 -3.33
C SER A 103 18.78 -12.08 -4.51
N LEU A 104 17.71 -12.84 -4.78
CA LEU A 104 16.68 -12.49 -5.76
C LEU A 104 15.78 -11.34 -5.30
N ILE A 105 15.82 -10.98 -4.01
CA ILE A 105 15.12 -9.80 -3.47
C ILE A 105 16.06 -8.59 -3.50
N GLY A 106 17.29 -8.77 -3.03
CA GLY A 106 18.33 -7.75 -3.02
C GLY A 106 19.56 -8.22 -2.26
N THR A 107 20.56 -7.36 -2.19
CA THR A 107 21.79 -7.60 -1.42
C THR A 107 22.07 -6.43 -0.50
N ARG A 108 22.25 -6.70 0.78
CA ARG A 108 22.55 -5.68 1.78
C ARG A 108 24.04 -5.32 1.74
N VAL A 109 24.34 -4.13 1.21
CA VAL A 109 25.72 -3.61 1.08
C VAL A 109 26.22 -2.93 2.35
N ALA A 110 25.30 -2.38 3.16
CA ALA A 110 25.62 -1.79 4.46
C ALA A 110 24.48 -2.03 5.47
N PRO A 111 24.67 -1.77 6.77
CA PRO A 111 23.62 -1.97 7.78
C PRO A 111 22.31 -1.22 7.51
N PHE A 112 22.33 -0.16 6.70
CA PHE A 112 21.14 0.64 6.36
C PHE A 112 21.01 0.84 4.84
N ASP A 113 21.69 0.02 4.05
CA ASP A 113 21.75 0.17 2.61
C ASP A 113 21.59 -1.17 1.91
N VAL A 114 20.68 -1.20 0.93
CA VAL A 114 20.28 -2.40 0.21
C VAL A 114 20.24 -2.09 -1.28
N ASP A 115 21.01 -2.86 -2.03
CA ASP A 115 20.89 -2.92 -3.47
C ASP A 115 19.72 -3.84 -3.83
N TRP A 116 18.57 -3.23 -4.11
CA TRP A 116 17.36 -3.96 -4.48
C TRP A 116 17.50 -4.61 -5.85
N SER A 117 17.03 -5.84 -5.97
CA SER A 117 16.97 -6.55 -7.24
C SER A 117 15.99 -5.89 -8.22
N TYR A 118 16.13 -6.21 -9.51
CA TYR A 118 15.16 -5.81 -10.52
C TYR A 118 13.74 -6.32 -10.22
N PHE A 119 13.59 -7.48 -9.57
CA PHE A 119 12.28 -8.01 -9.19
C PHE A 119 11.53 -7.01 -8.27
N VAL A 120 12.19 -6.56 -7.19
CA VAL A 120 11.60 -5.60 -6.25
C VAL A 120 11.38 -4.25 -6.91
N ILE A 121 12.37 -3.75 -7.65
CA ILE A 121 12.28 -2.44 -8.33
C ILE A 121 11.12 -2.41 -9.33
N THR A 122 10.98 -3.45 -10.17
CA THR A 122 9.90 -3.54 -11.15
C THR A 122 8.53 -3.56 -10.46
N TYR A 123 8.37 -4.34 -9.40
CA TYR A 123 7.13 -4.36 -8.63
C TYR A 123 6.80 -3.00 -8.03
N LEU A 124 7.74 -2.34 -7.34
CA LEU A 124 7.52 -1.03 -6.73
C LEU A 124 7.20 0.05 -7.77
N MET A 125 7.90 0.04 -8.91
CA MET A 125 7.60 0.95 -10.02
C MET A 125 6.19 0.73 -10.57
N PHE A 126 5.83 -0.52 -10.85
CA PHE A 126 4.50 -0.86 -11.36
C PHE A 126 3.40 -0.48 -10.37
N SER A 127 3.54 -0.87 -9.10
CA SER A 127 2.52 -0.61 -8.10
C SER A 127 2.38 0.88 -7.76
N SER A 128 3.48 1.63 -7.69
CA SER A 128 3.43 3.09 -7.49
C SER A 128 2.76 3.84 -8.65
N LEU A 129 2.88 3.35 -9.88
CA LEU A 129 2.14 3.90 -11.03
C LEU A 129 0.64 3.63 -10.88
N LEU A 130 0.27 2.40 -10.53
CA LEU A 130 -1.13 2.04 -10.32
C LEU A 130 -1.79 2.83 -9.18
N LEU A 131 -1.07 3.08 -8.08
CA LEU A 131 -1.55 3.94 -6.99
C LEU A 131 -1.78 5.38 -7.46
N ARG A 132 -0.86 5.95 -8.24
CA ARG A 132 -0.97 7.31 -8.79
C ARG A 132 -2.16 7.45 -9.74
N LEU A 133 -2.40 6.46 -10.59
CA LEU A 133 -3.56 6.46 -11.51
C LEU A 133 -4.88 6.52 -10.74
N GLN A 134 -5.00 5.78 -9.64
CA GLN A 134 -6.21 5.82 -8.79
C GLN A 134 -6.40 7.18 -8.13
N ALA A 135 -5.32 7.74 -7.58
CA ALA A 135 -5.34 9.07 -6.97
C ALA A 135 -5.75 10.16 -7.97
N PHE A 136 -5.33 10.04 -9.23
CA PHE A 136 -5.73 10.94 -10.31
C PHE A 136 -7.21 10.78 -10.71
N CYS A 137 -7.74 9.56 -10.74
CA CYS A 137 -9.15 9.31 -11.06
C CYS A 137 -10.14 9.74 -9.95
N LEU A 138 -9.69 9.79 -8.69
CA LEU A 138 -10.53 10.14 -7.53
C LEU A 138 -11.22 11.52 -7.64
N PRO A 139 -10.52 12.64 -7.93
CA PRO A 139 -11.16 13.96 -8.01
C PRO A 139 -12.14 14.10 -9.17
N MET A 140 -11.91 13.44 -10.32
CA MET A 140 -12.82 13.51 -11.47
C MET A 140 -14.21 12.96 -11.14
N ASN A 141 -14.29 11.78 -10.50
CA ASN A 141 -15.57 11.17 -10.13
C ASN A 141 -16.31 11.95 -9.02
N LEU A 142 -15.57 12.61 -8.11
CA LEU A 142 -16.16 13.43 -7.06
C LEU A 142 -16.80 14.71 -7.62
N LEU A 143 -16.21 15.30 -8.67
CA LEU A 143 -16.78 16.45 -9.37
C LEU A 143 -18.09 16.08 -10.08
N GLU A 144 -18.12 14.95 -10.80
CA GLU A 144 -19.34 14.48 -11.46
C GLU A 144 -20.50 14.26 -10.48
N GLN A 145 -20.23 13.62 -9.33
CA GLN A 145 -21.25 13.38 -8.30
C GLN A 145 -21.75 14.68 -7.64
N LYS A 146 -20.93 15.73 -7.57
CA LYS A 146 -21.32 17.01 -6.98
C LYS A 146 -22.11 17.89 -7.95
N ILE A 147 -21.89 17.76 -9.26
CA ILE A 147 -22.53 18.58 -10.30
C ILE A 147 -23.90 18.00 -10.72
N MET A 148 -24.07 16.68 -10.81
CA MET A 148 -25.36 16.05 -11.17
C MET A 148 -26.58 16.45 -10.30
N PRO A 149 -26.49 16.53 -8.95
CA PRO A 149 -27.64 16.90 -8.13
C PRO A 149 -28.02 18.39 -8.23
N LEU A 150 -27.12 19.26 -8.73
CA LEU A 150 -27.42 20.68 -8.96
C LEU A 150 -28.26 20.90 -10.22
N ASN A 151 -28.04 20.09 -11.26
CA ASN A 151 -28.78 20.23 -12.53
C ASN A 151 -30.24 19.74 -12.42
N LEU A 152 -30.51 18.70 -11.62
CA LEU A 152 -31.87 18.19 -11.42
C LEU A 152 -32.78 19.08 -10.56
N ARG A 153 -32.20 20.00 -9.75
CA ARG A 153 -32.99 21.01 -9.02
C ARG A 153 -33.25 22.29 -9.82
N ALA A 154 -32.51 22.52 -10.89
CA ALA A 154 -32.67 23.69 -11.75
C ALA A 154 -33.76 23.52 -12.83
N ILE A 155 -34.26 22.30 -13.03
CA ILE A 155 -35.23 21.95 -14.09
C ILE A 155 -36.65 21.68 -13.51
N SER A 156 -36.85 21.86 -12.20
CA SER A 156 -38.13 21.62 -11.52
C SER A 156 -38.89 22.91 -11.16
N PHE A 157 -38.96 23.87 -12.08
CA PHE A 157 -39.84 25.05 -11.97
C PHE A 157 -40.71 25.20 -13.21
#